data_AF-A0A832B1Y9-F1
#
_entry.id   AF-A0A832B1Y9-F1
#
_cell.length_a   1.000
_cell.length_b   1.000
_cell.length_c   1.000
_cell.angle_alpha   90.00
_cell.angle_beta   90.00
_cell.angle_gamma   90.00
#
_symmetry.space_group_name_H-M   'P 1'
#
loop_
_entity.id
_entity.type
_entity.pdbx_description
1 polymer ?
#
loop_
_entity_poly.entity_id
_entity_poly.type
_entity_poly.pdbx_seq_one_letter_code
_entity_poly.pdbx_strand_id
1 'polypeptide(L)'
;MLSVATVGRHSWTYYLQSVAGQQRNPGGLVEPDGVWLGSGALGLGLGACTVDEARLRALLDGVDPVNGEVLDARHGRVRVLAYDCTFAAPKSVSVVHALAAPDVVEEIRR
;
A
#
# COMPACT_ATOMS: atom_id res chain seq x y z
N MET A 1 -13.29 10.94 1.25
CA MET A 1 -13.00 11.05 2.70
C MET A 1 -11.62 10.45 2.94
N LEU A 2 -10.80 11.09 3.77
CA LEU A 2 -9.51 10.55 4.20
C LEU A 2 -9.63 10.12 5.66
N SER A 3 -9.24 8.88 5.95
CA SER A 3 -8.97 8.42 7.31
C SER A 3 -7.49 8.12 7.47
N VAL A 4 -6.94 8.47 8.63
CA VAL A 4 -5.54 8.20 8.96
C VAL A 4 -5.47 7.36 10.22
N ALA A 5 -4.76 6.23 10.14
CA ALA A 5 -4.51 5.33 11.25
C ALA A 5 -3.01 5.13 11.44
N THR A 6 -2.60 4.87 12.68
CA THR A 6 -1.20 4.51 12.98
C THR A 6 -0.99 3.02 12.85
N VAL A 7 0.11 2.63 12.22
CA VAL A 7 0.53 1.23 12.09
C VAL A 7 1.64 0.95 13.10
N GLY A 8 1.43 -0.04 13.96
CA GLY A 8 2.40 -0.50 14.95
C GLY A 8 3.03 -1.85 14.58
N ARG A 9 4.00 -2.29 15.39
CA ARG A 9 4.77 -3.54 15.18
C ARG A 9 3.96 -4.82 15.06
N HIS A 10 2.72 -4.85 15.55
CA HIS A 10 1.87 -6.04 15.55
C HIS A 10 0.66 -5.93 14.61
N SER A 11 0.40 -4.76 14.01
CA SER A 11 -0.80 -4.53 13.19
C SER A 11 -0.52 -4.53 11.69
N TRP A 12 0.76 -4.52 11.28
CA TRP A 12 1.14 -4.34 9.88
C TRP A 12 1.05 -5.63 9.04
N THR A 13 0.92 -6.81 9.69
CA THR A 13 0.80 -8.10 9.01
C THR A 13 -0.44 -8.22 8.13
N TYR A 14 -1.49 -7.43 8.39
CA TYR A 14 -2.66 -7.34 7.51
C TYR A 14 -2.30 -6.82 6.11
N TYR A 15 -1.42 -5.82 5.99
CA TYR A 15 -0.99 -5.30 4.68
C TYR A 15 -0.14 -6.31 3.91
N LEU A 16 0.51 -7.25 4.60
CA LEU A 16 1.19 -8.34 3.89
C LEU A 16 0.21 -9.31 3.25
N GLN A 17 -1.01 -9.45 3.76
CA GLN A 17 -1.98 -10.36 3.15
C GLN A 17 -2.48 -9.84 1.80
N SER A 18 -2.55 -8.51 1.61
CA SER A 18 -2.88 -7.90 0.32
C SER A 18 -1.66 -7.85 -0.60
N VAL A 19 -0.45 -7.60 -0.08
CA VAL A 19 0.78 -7.53 -0.89
C VAL A 19 1.32 -8.91 -1.30
N ALA A 20 1.23 -9.91 -0.43
CA ALA A 20 1.55 -11.31 -0.75
C ALA A 20 0.44 -12.01 -1.55
N GLY A 21 -0.69 -11.33 -1.71
CA GLY A 21 -1.93 -11.87 -2.23
C GLY A 21 -2.05 -11.74 -3.75
N GLN A 22 -1.38 -12.64 -4.47
CA GLN A 22 -1.92 -13.21 -5.72
C GLN A 22 -3.24 -13.98 -5.51
N GLN A 23 -4.01 -13.65 -4.47
CA GLN A 23 -5.32 -14.22 -4.16
C GLN A 23 -6.33 -13.53 -5.08
N ARG A 24 -6.35 -14.01 -6.32
CA ARG A 24 -7.43 -13.79 -7.27
C ARG A 24 -8.70 -14.37 -6.66
N ASN A 25 -9.44 -13.56 -5.92
CA ASN A 25 -10.73 -13.98 -5.38
C ASN A 25 -11.65 -14.33 -6.58
N PRO A 26 -12.10 -15.58 -6.76
CA PRO A 26 -12.95 -15.93 -7.88
C PRO A 26 -14.29 -15.19 -7.76
N GLY A 27 -14.45 -14.10 -8.53
CA GLY A 27 -15.64 -13.23 -8.49
C GLY A 27 -15.51 -11.96 -7.63
N GLY A 28 -14.34 -11.67 -7.06
CA GLY A 28 -14.06 -10.39 -6.37
C GLY A 28 -13.44 -9.35 -7.29
N LEU A 29 -13.57 -8.07 -6.93
CA LEU A 29 -12.77 -6.98 -7.52
C LEU A 29 -11.29 -7.32 -7.34
N VAL A 30 -10.54 -7.36 -8.44
CA VAL A 30 -9.08 -7.55 -8.40
C VAL A 30 -8.49 -6.26 -7.84
N GLU A 31 -7.90 -6.33 -6.66
CA GLU A 31 -7.10 -5.22 -6.13
C GLU A 31 -5.82 -5.12 -7.00
N PRO A 32 -5.51 -3.94 -7.57
CA PRO A 32 -4.31 -3.78 -8.38
C PRO A 32 -3.05 -3.92 -7.52
N ASP A 33 -1.94 -4.28 -8.16
CA ASP A 33 -0.64 -4.35 -7.50
C ASP A 33 -0.29 -3.00 -6.84
N GLY A 34 0.27 -3.08 -5.63
CA GLY A 34 0.76 -1.90 -4.93
C GLY A 34 1.90 -1.23 -5.69
N VAL A 35 1.97 0.11 -5.62
CA VAL A 35 3.02 0.92 -6.24
C VAL A 35 3.75 1.77 -5.22
N TRP A 36 5.04 1.98 -5.43
CA TRP A 36 5.84 2.89 -4.61
C TRP A 36 5.67 4.34 -5.06
N LEU A 37 5.43 5.24 -4.10
CA LEU A 37 5.23 6.66 -4.35
C LEU A 37 6.18 7.51 -3.49
N GLY A 38 6.47 8.72 -3.97
CA GLY A 38 7.23 9.73 -3.23
C GLY A 38 8.75 9.68 -3.44
N SER A 39 9.41 10.80 -3.13
CA SER A 39 10.85 10.97 -3.34
C SER A 39 11.72 10.04 -2.49
N GLY A 40 11.26 9.64 -1.30
CA GLY A 40 11.96 8.66 -0.47
C GLY A 40 12.05 7.29 -1.14
N ALA A 41 10.96 6.81 -1.72
CA ALA A 41 10.96 5.55 -2.46
C ALA A 41 11.85 5.62 -3.72
N LEU A 42 11.84 6.77 -4.43
CA LEU A 42 12.74 6.99 -5.56
C LEU A 42 14.22 7.01 -5.13
N GLY A 43 14.54 7.66 -4.02
CA GLY A 43 15.89 7.68 -3.46
C GLY A 43 16.41 6.30 -3.05
N LEU A 44 15.50 5.41 -2.65
CA LEU A 44 15.79 4.00 -2.35
C LEU A 44 15.72 3.09 -3.59
N GLY A 45 15.49 3.63 -4.79
CA GLY A 45 15.43 2.84 -6.04
C GLY A 45 14.16 2.00 -6.21
N LEU A 46 13.09 2.27 -5.46
CA LEU A 46 11.85 1.48 -5.45
C LEU A 46 10.80 1.93 -6.49
N GLY A 47 10.92 3.13 -7.03
CA GLY A 47 9.84 3.76 -7.82
C GLY A 47 9.47 3.08 -9.15
N ALA A 48 10.28 2.11 -9.62
CA ALA A 48 9.99 1.34 -10.83
C ALA A 48 9.47 -0.09 -10.52
N CYS A 49 9.39 -0.47 -9.25
CA CYS A 49 8.98 -1.80 -8.83
C CYS A 49 7.55 -1.79 -8.28
N THR A 50 6.88 -2.94 -8.35
CA THR A 50 5.67 -3.17 -7.56
C THR A 50 6.05 -3.37 -6.08
N VAL A 51 5.09 -3.13 -5.19
CA VAL A 51 5.25 -3.41 -3.77
C VAL A 51 5.22 -4.92 -3.56
N ASP A 52 6.22 -5.45 -2.86
CA ASP A 52 6.27 -6.83 -2.40
C ASP A 52 6.46 -6.91 -0.88
N GLU A 53 6.14 -8.07 -0.31
CA GLU A 53 6.14 -8.32 1.12
C GLU A 53 7.53 -8.08 1.74
N ALA A 54 8.59 -8.55 1.08
CA ALA A 54 9.94 -8.50 1.63
C ALA A 54 10.42 -7.05 1.74
N ARG A 55 10.22 -6.25 0.69
CA ARG A 55 10.62 -4.84 0.67
C ARG A 55 9.78 -3.99 1.63
N LEU A 56 8.47 -4.21 1.67
CA LEU A 56 7.60 -3.51 2.61
C LEU A 56 7.97 -3.84 4.06
N ARG A 57 8.24 -5.10 4.37
CA ARG A 57 8.68 -5.53 5.70
C ARG A 57 10.01 -4.90 6.10
N ALA A 58 10.99 -4.87 5.19
CA ALA A 58 12.28 -4.23 5.46
C ALA A 58 12.12 -2.76 5.87
N LEU A 59 11.30 -1.99 5.14
CA LEU A 59 11.02 -0.59 5.48
C LEU A 59 10.33 -0.45 6.85
N LEU A 60 9.36 -1.31 7.15
CA LEU A 60 8.69 -1.32 8.46
C LEU A 60 9.64 -1.71 9.60
N ASP A 61 10.69 -2.48 9.30
CA ASP A 61 11.79 -2.81 10.20
C ASP A 61 12.89 -1.74 10.22
N GLY A 62 12.76 -0.66 9.45
CA GLY A 62 13.69 0.47 9.42
C GLY A 62 14.98 0.15 8.69
N VAL A 63 14.90 -0.75 7.70
CA VAL A 63 16.01 -1.25 6.91
C VAL A 63 15.78 -0.90 5.45
N ASP A 64 16.86 -0.51 4.78
CA ASP A 64 16.87 -0.28 3.34
C ASP A 64 16.61 -1.61 2.61
N PRO A 65 15.52 -1.73 1.83
CA PRO A 65 15.14 -2.97 1.17
C PRO A 65 16.06 -3.38 0.01
N VAL A 66 16.97 -2.52 -0.45
CA VAL A 66 17.88 -2.77 -1.57
C VAL A 66 19.24 -3.23 -1.11
N ASN A 67 19.81 -2.57 -0.09
CA ASN A 67 21.18 -2.85 0.38
C ASN A 67 21.24 -3.43 1.80
N GLY A 68 20.14 -3.41 2.55
CA GLY A 68 20.06 -3.95 3.91
C GLY A 68 20.61 -3.03 5.01
N GLU A 69 20.95 -1.78 4.70
CA GLU A 69 21.46 -0.83 5.68
C GLU A 69 20.35 -0.36 6.64
N VAL A 70 20.74 -0.02 7.88
CA VAL A 70 19.80 0.54 8.86
C VAL A 70 19.53 2.01 8.52
N LEU A 71 18.27 2.36 8.27
CA LEU A 71 17.85 3.71 7.90
C LEU A 71 17.87 4.68 9.10
N ASP A 72 17.51 4.21 10.29
CA ASP A 72 17.65 4.97 11.54
C ASP A 72 17.98 4.03 12.71
N ALA A 73 19.12 4.26 13.37
CA ALA A 73 19.56 3.50 14.54
C ALA A 73 18.56 3.53 15.72
N ARG A 74 17.64 4.50 15.74
CA ARG A 74 16.61 4.64 16.77
C ARG A 74 15.31 3.92 16.43
N HIS A 75 15.20 3.29 15.26
CA HIS A 75 13.96 2.66 14.78
C HIS A 75 13.37 1.64 15.76
N GLY A 76 14.22 0.89 16.47
CA GLY A 76 13.80 -0.04 17.53
C GLY A 76 12.98 0.61 18.65
N ARG A 77 13.11 1.91 18.87
CA ARG A 77 12.41 2.69 19.92
C ARG A 77 11.12 3.33 19.42
N VAL A 78 10.84 3.27 18.12
CA VAL A 78 9.67 3.86 17.50
C VAL A 78 8.45 2.96 17.73
N ARG A 79 7.32 3.57 18.13
CA ARG A 79 6.04 2.87 18.34
C ARG A 79 5.13 2.89 17.12
N VAL A 80 5.22 3.94 16.30
CA VAL A 80 4.44 4.11 15.05
C VAL A 80 5.39 3.91 13.88
N LEU A 81 5.25 2.78 13.19
CA LEU A 81 6.12 2.42 12.06
C LEU A 81 5.70 3.12 10.77
N ALA A 82 4.40 3.32 10.59
CA ALA A 82 3.82 3.95 9.42
C ALA A 82 2.47 4.59 9.76
N TYR A 83 1.96 5.37 8.82
CA TYR A 83 0.58 5.84 8.81
C TYR A 83 -0.14 5.20 7.63
N ASP A 84 -1.30 4.61 7.89
CA ASP A 84 -2.22 4.18 6.85
C ASP A 84 -3.17 5.33 6.53
N CYS A 85 -3.13 5.78 5.28
CA CYS A 85 -3.96 6.84 4.76
C CYS A 85 -4.96 6.25 3.76
N THR A 86 -6.18 5.97 4.21
CA THR A 86 -7.22 5.40 3.36
C THR A 86 -8.03 6.49 2.66
N PHE A 87 -8.04 6.45 1.33
CA PHE A 87 -8.81 7.36 0.49
C PHE A 87 -10.11 6.68 0.03
N ALA A 88 -11.22 7.05 0.66
CA ALA A 88 -12.54 6.53 0.28
C ALA A 88 -13.27 7.51 -0.65
N ALA A 89 -13.65 7.03 -1.84
CA ALA A 89 -14.55 7.76 -2.74
C ALA A 89 -15.94 7.94 -2.11
N PRO A 90 -16.72 8.97 -2.50
CA PRO A 90 -18.13 9.06 -2.13
C PRO A 90 -18.89 7.78 -2.51
N LYS A 91 -19.86 7.35 -1.68
CA LYS A 91 -20.54 6.06 -1.87
C LYS A 91 -21.22 5.94 -3.25
N SER A 92 -21.77 7.04 -3.77
CA SER A 92 -22.35 7.08 -5.12
C SER A 92 -21.31 6.72 -6.19
N VAL A 93 -20.09 7.26 -6.11
CA VAL A 93 -18.98 6.93 -7.03
C VAL A 93 -18.59 5.47 -6.92
N SER A 94 -18.51 4.92 -5.70
CA SER A 94 -18.20 3.50 -5.51
C SER A 94 -19.26 2.58 -6.13
N VAL A 95 -20.54 2.94 -6.04
CA VAL A 95 -21.63 2.16 -6.64
C VAL A 95 -21.55 2.19 -8.17
N VAL A 96 -21.31 3.36 -8.76
CA VAL A 96 -21.15 3.49 -10.22
C VAL A 96 -19.92 2.72 -10.69
N HIS A 97 -18.76 2.89 -10.04
CA HIS A 97 -17.54 2.14 -10.40
C HIS A 97 -17.71 0.62 -10.32
N ALA A 98 -18.52 0.11 -9.39
CA ALA A 98 -18.70 -1.34 -9.21
C ALA A 98 -19.73 -1.97 -10.16
N LEU A 99 -20.74 -1.22 -10.60
CA LEU A 99 -21.92 -1.79 -11.27
C LEU A 99 -22.22 -1.21 -12.66
N ALA A 100 -21.62 -0.09 -13.04
CA ALA A 100 -21.89 0.55 -14.33
C ALA A 100 -21.22 -0.19 -15.50
N ALA A 101 -21.64 0.16 -16.72
CA ALA A 101 -21.03 -0.33 -17.94
C ALA A 101 -19.56 0.13 -18.07
N PRO A 102 -18.69 -0.63 -18.77
CA PRO A 102 -17.25 -0.35 -18.81
C PRO A 102 -16.88 1.06 -19.29
N ASP A 103 -17.64 1.61 -20.24
CA ASP A 103 -17.44 2.97 -20.76
C ASP A 103 -17.63 4.05 -19.69
N VAL A 104 -18.64 3.88 -18.83
CA VAL A 104 -18.90 4.78 -17.69
C VAL A 104 -17.82 4.63 -16.60
N VAL A 105 -17.34 3.40 -16.37
CA VAL A 105 -16.27 3.14 -15.40
C VAL A 105 -14.95 3.81 -15.84
N GLU A 106 -14.63 3.79 -17.13
CA GLU A 106 -13.43 4.43 -17.67
C GLU A 106 -13.47 5.96 -17.54
N GLU A 107 -14.65 6.59 -17.59
CA GLU A 107 -14.79 8.02 -17.33
C GLU A 107 -14.44 8.39 -15.88
N ILE A 108 -14.70 7.50 -14.91
CA ILE A 108 -14.36 7.69 -13.49
C ILE A 108 -12.86 7.55 -13.23
N ARG A 109 -12.13 6.80 -14.07
CA ARG A 109 -10.69 6.50 -13.89
C ARG A 109 -9.76 7.55 -14.47
N ARG A 110 -10.27 8.45 -15.33
CA ARG A 110 -9.52 9.56 -15.92
C ARG A 110 -9.20 10.65 -14.91
#